data_AF-A0A970WC93-F1
#
_entry.id   AF-A0A970WC93-F1
#
_cell.length_a   1.000
_cell.length_b   1.000
_cell.length_c   1.000
_cell.angle_alpha   90.00
_cell.angle_beta   90.00
_cell.angle_gamma   90.00
#
_symmetry.space_group_name_H-M   'P 1'
#
loop_
_entity.id
_entity.type
_entity.pdbx_description
1 polymer ?
#
loop_
_entity_poly.entity_id
_entity_poly.type
_entity_poly.pdbx_seq_one_letter_code
_entity_poly.pdbx_strand_id
1 'polypeptide(L)'
;MISNVQATTQHVVYTNKAQCRDCYRCVRMCPVKAVRMQDGQAYVEPSRCIACGTCVRECPQGAKSVRDDVEIARRLVRDGGRAAVSLAPSFAAAFPAWQHGRLVAALRRLGFGYVGETAIGAAHVAKATAEIVHRRSNRSHVCTACPAVVSYVERYRPQLVDNLIPVVSPMIAHARHIRRTLGEPVAVVFIGPCVAKKAEAERPEHRGAVDCVLTFAELRRWLEAEGVDLAACEESEFDEKPAGEAQLFPLEGGYVRTMGWSTDVLDARVLCVSGFDEMTDALDFLDDTAQPTVIEPLFCTRGCVGGPAMDTDRNSFSRRKRVLDYARKADERPNEQPGAADLATAFRRDSLIETREISEEAIRNVLNMTGKAAEENQLNCGACGYSTCREKAIAVIRGLAEPEMCLPYMKRLAEQRVDRIIETSPNGIVILDQHLQILGMNPAFRRYFRCSDTVCGRPIAHLMDPEPFERLAAGQEQLVERTVTHKKYDMVCHQVHYPLPEDKQYVGIFVNVTNTQSSQTKLDELRVQTVLQARELLNQQMHLAETVATALGENTARGEALLDRLMLLAEQQEQDEDSMATSWKNAYS
;
A
#
# COMPACT_ATOMS: atom_id res chain seq x y z
N MET A 1 -14.02 32.42 -19.21
CA MET A 1 -13.75 31.07 -19.76
C MET A 1 -12.67 30.40 -18.92
N ILE A 2 -13.02 29.94 -17.72
CA ILE A 2 -12.10 29.17 -16.85
C ILE A 2 -12.62 27.74 -16.87
N SER A 3 -12.30 27.01 -17.93
CA SER A 3 -12.76 25.64 -18.13
C SER A 3 -11.69 24.86 -18.90
N ASN A 4 -10.69 24.40 -18.17
CA ASN A 4 -9.93 23.16 -18.38
C ASN A 4 -8.62 23.24 -17.59
N VAL A 5 -8.72 23.16 -16.27
CA VAL A 5 -7.63 22.53 -15.52
C VAL A 5 -7.76 21.05 -15.88
N GLN A 6 -6.84 20.55 -16.72
CA GLN A 6 -6.75 19.13 -17.07
C GLN A 6 -6.88 18.31 -15.79
N ALA A 7 -7.93 17.51 -15.69
CA ALA A 7 -8.07 16.52 -14.65
C ALA A 7 -6.85 15.61 -14.74
N THR A 8 -5.94 15.72 -13.76
CA THR A 8 -4.80 14.82 -13.62
C THR A 8 -5.35 13.40 -13.59
N THR A 9 -4.93 12.57 -14.55
CA THR A 9 -5.28 11.16 -14.75
C THR A 9 -4.81 10.25 -13.60
N GLN A 10 -4.38 10.83 -12.47
CA GLN A 10 -3.79 10.13 -11.35
C GLN A 10 -4.82 9.91 -10.25
N HIS A 11 -4.99 8.65 -9.85
CA HIS A 11 -5.85 8.27 -8.73
C HIS A 11 -5.37 8.89 -7.43
N VAL A 12 -6.32 9.23 -6.54
CA VAL A 12 -6.03 9.87 -5.24
C VAL A 12 -5.01 9.08 -4.40
N VAL A 13 -5.11 7.75 -4.41
CA VAL A 13 -4.13 6.85 -3.77
C VAL A 13 -3.54 5.94 -4.83
N TYR A 14 -2.22 5.90 -4.92
CA TYR A 14 -1.51 5.08 -5.90
C TYR A 14 -0.28 4.40 -5.28
N THR A 15 0.40 3.59 -6.09
CA THR A 15 1.63 2.89 -5.67
C THR A 15 2.79 3.38 -6.50
N ASN A 16 3.81 3.91 -5.85
CA ASN A 16 5.13 4.07 -6.43
C ASN A 16 5.78 2.69 -6.56
N LYS A 17 5.85 2.17 -7.79
CA LYS A 17 6.35 0.82 -8.06
C LYS A 17 7.83 0.67 -7.69
N ALA A 18 8.63 1.72 -7.92
CA ALA A 18 10.06 1.70 -7.63
C ALA A 18 10.39 1.45 -6.16
N GLN A 19 9.53 1.90 -5.25
CA GLN A 19 9.73 1.75 -3.81
C GLN A 19 9.07 0.49 -3.25
N CYS A 20 8.23 -0.20 -4.02
CA CYS A 20 7.43 -1.29 -3.51
C CYS A 20 8.24 -2.59 -3.43
N ARG A 21 8.38 -3.13 -2.23
CA ARG A 21 9.11 -4.37 -1.93
C ARG A 21 8.13 -5.47 -1.51
N ASP A 22 7.00 -5.60 -2.22
CA ASP A 22 5.99 -6.70 -2.18
C ASP A 22 5.63 -7.38 -0.83
N CYS A 23 5.83 -6.73 0.31
CA CYS A 23 5.64 -7.30 1.66
C CYS A 23 4.18 -7.60 2.05
N TYR A 24 3.24 -7.36 1.14
CA TYR A 24 1.78 -7.50 1.28
C TYR A 24 1.12 -6.75 2.45
N ARG A 25 1.85 -5.88 3.17
CA ARG A 25 1.28 -5.15 4.32
C ARG A 25 0.10 -4.27 3.92
N CYS A 26 0.17 -3.61 2.77
CA CYS A 26 -0.94 -2.82 2.23
C CYS A 26 -2.17 -3.68 1.86
N VAL A 27 -1.99 -4.94 1.46
CA VAL A 27 -3.09 -5.89 1.21
C VAL A 27 -3.73 -6.32 2.53
N ARG A 28 -2.90 -6.67 3.54
CA ARG A 28 -3.36 -7.02 4.90
C ARG A 28 -4.19 -5.90 5.51
N MET A 29 -3.67 -4.68 5.51
CA MET A 29 -4.25 -3.54 6.21
C MET A 29 -5.36 -2.82 5.44
N CYS A 30 -5.58 -3.09 4.15
CA CYS A 30 -6.66 -2.46 3.40
C CYS A 30 -8.01 -3.02 3.88
N PRO A 31 -8.89 -2.19 4.48
CA PRO A 31 -10.13 -2.69 5.08
C PRO A 31 -11.11 -3.27 4.06
N VAL A 32 -11.06 -2.78 2.83
CA VAL A 32 -11.94 -3.17 1.73
C VAL A 32 -11.27 -4.04 0.67
N LYS A 33 -10.03 -4.52 0.94
CA LYS A 33 -9.20 -5.32 0.03
C LYS A 33 -9.16 -4.74 -1.40
N ALA A 34 -8.93 -3.43 -1.50
CA ALA A 34 -8.79 -2.68 -2.75
C ALA A 34 -7.35 -2.67 -3.30
N VAL A 35 -6.41 -3.41 -2.69
CA VAL A 35 -5.05 -3.56 -3.21
C VAL A 35 -4.97 -4.90 -3.94
N ARG A 36 -4.70 -4.84 -5.26
CA ARG A 36 -4.43 -5.99 -6.11
C ARG A 36 -2.93 -6.27 -6.17
N MET A 37 -2.54 -7.53 -6.22
CA MET A 37 -1.19 -7.95 -6.62
C MET A 37 -1.21 -8.39 -8.09
N GLN A 38 -0.23 -7.93 -8.86
CA GLN A 38 -0.05 -8.31 -10.25
C GLN A 38 1.45 -8.25 -10.60
N ASP A 39 1.98 -9.37 -11.06
CA ASP A 39 3.38 -9.59 -11.36
C ASP A 39 4.28 -9.24 -10.17
N GLY A 40 3.87 -9.63 -8.95
CA GLY A 40 4.57 -9.31 -7.71
C GLY A 40 4.44 -7.84 -7.25
N GLN A 41 3.79 -6.98 -8.04
CA GLN A 41 3.66 -5.55 -7.72
C GLN A 41 2.27 -5.21 -7.18
N ALA A 42 2.22 -4.40 -6.12
CA ALA A 42 0.97 -3.94 -5.54
C ALA A 42 0.37 -2.77 -6.34
N TYR A 43 -0.93 -2.85 -6.62
CA TYR A 43 -1.72 -1.83 -7.32
C TYR A 43 -2.96 -1.48 -6.49
N VAL A 44 -3.36 -0.21 -6.49
CA VAL A 44 -4.63 0.20 -5.88
C VAL A 44 -5.70 0.12 -6.95
N GLU A 45 -6.73 -0.69 -6.73
CA GLU A 45 -7.89 -0.83 -7.61
C GLU A 45 -8.87 0.32 -7.35
N PRO A 46 -8.98 1.33 -8.25
CA PRO A 46 -9.74 2.55 -7.99
C PRO A 46 -11.24 2.31 -7.81
N SER A 47 -11.78 1.32 -8.54
CA SER A 47 -13.19 0.92 -8.45
C SER A 47 -13.57 0.39 -7.05
N ARG A 48 -12.59 -0.15 -6.31
CA ARG A 48 -12.75 -0.66 -4.94
C ARG A 48 -12.27 0.34 -3.88
N CYS A 49 -11.32 1.20 -4.21
CA CYS A 49 -10.71 2.09 -3.23
C CYS A 49 -11.71 3.14 -2.72
N ILE A 50 -11.86 3.24 -1.39
CA ILE A 50 -12.61 4.31 -0.71
C ILE A 50 -11.72 5.50 -0.30
N ALA A 51 -10.51 5.58 -0.85
CA ALA A 51 -9.52 6.63 -0.59
C ALA A 51 -9.19 6.90 0.90
N CYS A 52 -9.41 5.92 1.79
CA CYS A 52 -9.26 6.11 3.23
C CYS A 52 -7.82 6.35 3.68
N GLY A 53 -6.82 6.01 2.85
CA GLY A 53 -5.40 6.24 3.09
C GLY A 53 -4.73 5.29 4.09
N THR A 54 -5.41 4.27 4.63
CA THR A 54 -4.81 3.29 5.55
C THR A 54 -3.55 2.65 4.95
N CYS A 55 -3.59 2.26 3.67
CA CYS A 55 -2.43 1.65 3.02
C CYS A 55 -1.22 2.58 2.88
N VAL A 56 -1.43 3.90 2.85
CA VAL A 56 -0.35 4.91 2.84
C VAL A 56 0.34 4.93 4.19
N ARG A 57 -0.42 5.06 5.28
CA ARG A 57 0.10 5.06 6.66
C ARG A 57 0.85 3.78 7.02
N GLU A 58 0.33 2.63 6.59
CA GLU A 58 0.88 1.33 6.98
C GLU A 58 2.04 0.85 6.10
N CYS A 59 2.37 1.57 5.01
CA CYS A 59 3.43 1.16 4.10
C CYS A 59 4.81 1.44 4.71
N PRO A 60 5.61 0.41 5.04
CA PRO A 60 6.92 0.62 5.65
C PRO A 60 7.94 1.21 4.67
N GLN A 61 7.70 1.06 3.36
CA GLN A 61 8.60 1.50 2.30
C GLN A 61 8.27 2.91 1.77
N GLY A 62 7.18 3.54 2.24
CA GLY A 62 6.68 4.78 1.65
C GLY A 62 6.12 4.63 0.21
N ALA A 63 6.05 3.41 -0.31
CA ALA A 63 5.64 3.12 -1.69
C ALA A 63 4.16 3.39 -1.98
N LYS A 64 3.31 3.53 -0.98
CA LYS A 64 1.92 3.96 -1.15
C LYS A 64 1.86 5.46 -0.95
N SER A 65 1.35 6.18 -1.94
CA SER A 65 1.40 7.64 -1.97
C SER A 65 0.02 8.23 -2.27
N VAL A 66 -0.13 9.50 -1.91
CA VAL A 66 -1.32 10.32 -2.18
C VAL A 66 -0.99 11.26 -3.32
N ARG A 67 -1.95 11.51 -4.22
CA ARG A 67 -1.80 12.50 -5.28
C ARG A 67 -1.47 13.87 -4.69
N ASP A 68 -0.41 14.48 -5.20
CA ASP A 68 0.06 15.79 -4.79
C ASP A 68 -0.69 16.89 -5.58
N ASP A 69 -1.49 17.69 -4.88
CA ASP A 69 -2.28 18.76 -5.49
C ASP A 69 -1.68 20.16 -5.25
N VAL A 70 -0.44 20.26 -4.70
CA VAL A 70 0.20 21.55 -4.40
C VAL A 70 0.32 22.44 -5.64
N GLU A 71 0.72 21.89 -6.78
CA GLU A 71 0.82 22.65 -8.05
C GLU A 71 -0.54 23.12 -8.59
N ILE A 72 -1.62 22.42 -8.24
CA ILE A 72 -2.98 22.89 -8.57
C ILE A 72 -3.31 24.09 -7.69
N ALA A 73 -3.06 24.01 -6.38
CA ALA A 73 -3.29 25.11 -5.44
C ALA A 73 -2.45 26.35 -5.79
N ARG A 74 -1.17 26.18 -6.16
CA ARG A 74 -0.28 27.27 -6.61
C ARG A 74 -0.86 28.01 -7.80
N ARG A 75 -1.33 27.29 -8.82
CA ARG A 75 -1.98 27.89 -10.00
C ARG A 75 -3.26 28.63 -9.64
N LEU A 76 -4.11 28.04 -8.79
CA LEU A 76 -5.35 28.70 -8.35
C LEU A 76 -5.09 30.03 -7.64
N VAL A 77 -4.02 30.12 -6.84
CA VAL A 77 -3.64 31.36 -6.15
C VAL A 77 -3.02 32.39 -7.10
N ARG A 78 -2.19 31.96 -8.06
CA ARG A 78 -1.54 32.88 -9.02
C ARG A 78 -2.49 33.39 -10.12
N ASP A 79 -3.33 32.52 -10.66
CA ASP A 79 -4.13 32.79 -11.86
C ASP A 79 -5.56 33.29 -11.54
N GLY A 80 -6.06 33.03 -10.32
CA GLY A 80 -7.49 33.12 -9.99
C GLY A 80 -8.00 34.46 -9.46
N GLY A 81 -7.14 35.44 -9.19
CA GLY A 81 -7.50 36.78 -8.68
C GLY A 81 -8.12 36.82 -7.26
N ARG A 82 -8.79 35.75 -6.82
CA ARG A 82 -9.39 35.58 -5.49
C ARG A 82 -9.37 34.09 -5.12
N ALA A 83 -8.52 33.71 -4.19
CA ALA A 83 -8.45 32.36 -3.63
C ALA A 83 -8.80 32.38 -2.13
N ALA A 84 -9.53 31.35 -1.69
CA ALA A 84 -10.04 31.20 -0.34
C ALA A 84 -9.65 29.83 0.24
N VAL A 85 -9.42 29.78 1.56
CA VAL A 85 -9.11 28.55 2.29
C VAL A 85 -10.27 28.15 3.19
N SER A 86 -10.58 26.86 3.15
CA SER A 86 -11.36 26.15 4.17
C SER A 86 -10.41 25.26 4.97
N LEU A 87 -9.97 25.72 6.14
CA LEU A 87 -9.02 25.01 6.99
C LEU A 87 -9.75 24.07 7.97
N ALA A 88 -9.43 22.78 7.93
CA ALA A 88 -10.09 21.80 8.79
C ALA A 88 -9.74 22.01 10.28
N PRO A 89 -10.71 21.92 11.22
CA PRO A 89 -10.50 22.15 12.67
C PRO A 89 -9.41 21.26 13.29
N SER A 90 -9.11 20.12 12.68
CA SER A 90 -7.98 19.24 13.05
C SER A 90 -6.60 19.91 12.95
N PHE A 91 -6.47 21.10 12.34
CA PHE A 91 -5.22 21.84 12.31
C PHE A 91 -4.71 22.11 13.74
N ALA A 92 -5.61 22.27 14.72
CA ALA A 92 -5.26 22.44 16.13
C ALA A 92 -4.45 21.25 16.69
N ALA A 93 -4.67 20.03 16.16
CA ALA A 93 -3.87 18.86 16.47
C ALA A 93 -2.53 18.79 15.70
N ALA A 94 -2.48 19.33 14.48
CA ALA A 94 -1.29 19.30 13.63
C ALA A 94 -0.28 20.42 13.94
N PHE A 95 -0.75 21.64 14.27
CA PHE A 95 0.06 22.84 14.48
C PHE A 95 -0.05 23.32 15.94
N PRO A 96 1.05 23.40 16.73
CA PRO A 96 1.01 23.84 18.12
C PRO A 96 0.28 25.18 18.31
N ALA A 97 -0.21 25.45 19.52
CA ALA A 97 -1.04 26.63 19.80
C ALA A 97 -0.41 27.95 19.33
N TRP A 98 0.90 28.13 19.53
CA TRP A 98 1.62 29.33 19.09
C TRP A 98 1.62 29.50 17.56
N GLN A 99 1.42 28.43 16.78
CA GLN A 99 1.37 28.47 15.32
C GLN A 99 -0.02 28.79 14.76
N HIS A 100 -1.09 28.80 15.56
CA HIS A 100 -2.46 28.88 15.03
C HIS A 100 -2.72 30.17 14.25
N GLY A 101 -2.52 31.34 14.86
CA GLY A 101 -2.70 32.62 14.16
C GLY A 101 -1.63 32.87 13.09
N ARG A 102 -0.41 32.36 13.31
CA ARG A 102 0.71 32.49 12.36
C ARG A 102 0.51 31.66 11.10
N LEU A 103 -0.17 30.52 11.22
CA LEU A 103 -0.59 29.71 10.09
C LEU A 103 -1.58 30.48 9.21
N VAL A 104 -2.52 31.21 9.82
CA VAL A 104 -3.45 32.06 9.06
C VAL A 104 -2.69 33.15 8.30
N ALA A 105 -1.74 33.82 8.95
CA ALA A 105 -0.89 34.82 8.29
C ALA A 105 -0.04 34.21 7.15
N ALA A 106 0.49 33.00 7.36
CA ALA A 106 1.24 32.28 6.33
C ALA A 106 0.38 31.95 5.11
N LEU A 107 -0.87 31.51 5.30
CA LEU A 107 -1.80 31.28 4.20
C LEU A 107 -2.09 32.58 3.43
N ARG A 108 -2.25 33.71 4.11
CA ARG A 108 -2.38 35.01 3.43
C ARG A 108 -1.14 35.38 2.62
N ARG A 109 0.06 35.12 3.18
CA ARG A 109 1.34 35.32 2.50
C ARG A 109 1.52 34.43 1.27
N LEU A 110 0.95 33.23 1.26
CA LEU A 110 0.89 32.37 0.06
C LEU A 110 0.00 32.95 -1.04
N GLY A 111 -0.89 33.90 -0.71
CA GLY A 111 -1.76 34.61 -1.65
C GLY A 111 -3.26 34.34 -1.45
N PHE A 112 -3.66 33.66 -0.38
CA PHE A 112 -5.08 33.48 -0.07
C PHE A 112 -5.70 34.76 0.49
N GLY A 113 -6.67 35.32 -0.24
CA GLY A 113 -7.39 36.53 0.18
C GLY A 113 -8.43 36.28 1.28
N TYR A 114 -8.79 35.01 1.49
CA TYR A 114 -9.74 34.59 2.52
C TYR A 114 -9.28 33.29 3.19
N VAL A 115 -9.39 33.22 4.51
CA VAL A 115 -9.01 32.08 5.34
C VAL A 115 -10.10 31.86 6.40
N GLY A 116 -10.95 30.86 6.15
CA GLY A 116 -11.99 30.44 7.07
C GLY A 116 -11.73 29.06 7.66
N GLU A 117 -12.35 28.76 8.79
CA GLU A 117 -12.30 27.43 9.41
C GLU A 117 -13.50 26.57 8.98
N THR A 118 -13.26 25.33 8.57
CA THR A 118 -14.32 24.38 8.17
C THR A 118 -15.35 24.11 9.28
N ALA A 119 -15.05 24.45 10.53
CA ALA A 119 -15.99 24.42 11.66
C ALA A 119 -17.28 25.21 11.38
N ILE A 120 -17.25 26.24 10.53
CA ILE A 120 -18.45 26.99 10.11
C ILE A 120 -19.40 26.08 9.31
N GLY A 121 -18.86 25.35 8.33
CA GLY A 121 -19.62 24.32 7.61
C GLY A 121 -20.07 23.19 8.53
N ALA A 122 -19.29 22.86 9.55
CA ALA A 122 -19.64 21.82 10.52
C ALA A 122 -20.85 22.20 11.38
N ALA A 123 -20.95 23.46 11.82
CA ALA A 123 -22.13 23.98 12.52
C ALA A 123 -23.39 23.92 11.65
N HIS A 124 -23.30 24.32 10.38
CA HIS A 124 -24.42 24.21 9.42
C HIS A 124 -24.90 22.77 9.27
N VAL A 125 -23.95 21.85 9.06
CA VAL A 125 -24.22 20.42 8.86
C VAL A 125 -24.86 19.83 10.12
N ALA A 126 -24.28 20.06 11.29
CA ALA A 126 -24.82 19.55 12.56
C ALA A 126 -26.26 20.01 12.81
N LYS A 127 -26.55 21.30 12.61
CA LYS A 127 -27.91 21.84 12.79
C LYS A 127 -28.91 21.18 11.83
N ALA A 128 -28.58 21.10 10.53
CA ALA A 128 -29.45 20.47 9.54
C ALA A 128 -29.67 18.97 9.83
N THR A 129 -28.62 18.27 10.25
CA THR A 129 -28.69 16.87 10.69
C THR A 129 -29.64 16.69 11.88
N ALA A 130 -29.50 17.50 12.93
CA ALA A 130 -30.37 17.43 14.10
C ALA A 130 -31.85 17.65 13.74
N GLU A 131 -32.13 18.62 12.86
CA GLU A 131 -33.49 18.88 12.35
C GLU A 131 -34.05 17.69 11.55
N ILE A 132 -33.25 17.05 10.70
CA ILE A 132 -33.67 15.88 9.91
C ILE A 132 -33.96 14.69 10.83
N VAL A 133 -33.05 14.40 11.77
CA VAL A 133 -33.22 13.27 12.70
C VAL A 133 -34.46 13.49 13.57
N HIS A 134 -34.69 14.72 14.06
CA HIS A 134 -35.87 15.04 14.85
C HIS A 134 -37.17 14.83 14.05
N ARG A 135 -37.21 15.25 12.77
CA ARG A 135 -38.37 15.04 11.88
C ARG A 135 -38.58 13.58 11.48
N ARG A 136 -37.52 12.77 11.48
CA ARG A 136 -37.52 11.35 11.08
C ARG A 136 -37.08 10.46 12.25
N SER A 137 -37.64 10.69 13.44
CA SER A 137 -37.24 10.04 14.68
C SER A 137 -37.54 8.54 14.75
N ASN A 138 -38.35 8.02 13.83
CA ASN A 138 -38.72 6.62 13.72
C ASN A 138 -37.76 5.78 12.85
N ARG A 139 -36.65 6.36 12.38
CA ARG A 139 -35.67 5.68 11.55
C ARG A 139 -34.27 5.84 12.12
N SER A 140 -33.43 4.85 11.89
CA SER A 140 -32.00 4.94 12.18
C SER A 140 -31.27 5.77 11.13
N HIS A 141 -30.28 6.55 11.57
CA HIS A 141 -29.55 7.49 10.74
C HIS A 141 -28.05 7.33 10.89
N VAL A 142 -27.33 7.51 9.79
CA VAL A 142 -25.86 7.48 9.72
C VAL A 142 -25.38 8.86 9.29
N CYS A 143 -24.60 9.52 10.14
CA CYS A 143 -24.02 10.84 9.87
C CYS A 143 -22.97 10.76 8.73
N THR A 144 -22.93 11.79 7.87
CA THR A 144 -22.27 11.73 6.54
C THR A 144 -21.03 12.61 6.39
N ALA A 145 -20.44 13.09 7.48
CA ALA A 145 -19.26 13.95 7.39
C ALA A 145 -17.98 13.23 6.94
N CYS A 146 -17.87 11.93 7.19
CA CYS A 146 -16.71 11.12 6.83
C CYS A 146 -16.86 10.53 5.41
N PRO A 147 -16.11 11.01 4.40
CA PRO A 147 -16.29 10.55 3.02
C PRO A 147 -15.89 9.09 2.81
N ALA A 148 -14.96 8.57 3.62
CA ALA A 148 -14.59 7.16 3.58
C ALA A 148 -15.74 6.26 4.07
N VAL A 149 -16.53 6.69 5.05
CA VAL A 149 -17.73 5.96 5.50
C VAL A 149 -18.81 6.00 4.43
N VAL A 150 -19.09 7.18 3.86
CA VAL A 150 -20.06 7.33 2.77
C VAL A 150 -19.69 6.42 1.60
N SER A 151 -18.42 6.46 1.14
CA SER A 151 -17.93 5.60 0.05
C SER A 151 -17.99 4.10 0.40
N TYR A 152 -17.76 3.75 1.67
CA TYR A 152 -17.91 2.38 2.14
C TYR A 152 -19.37 1.92 2.06
N VAL A 153 -20.31 2.73 2.56
CA VAL A 153 -21.74 2.39 2.52
C VAL A 153 -22.25 2.29 1.09
N GLU A 154 -21.94 3.28 0.22
CA GLU A 154 -22.37 3.27 -1.19
C GLU A 154 -21.90 2.02 -1.95
N ARG A 155 -20.70 1.51 -1.66
CA ARG A 155 -20.06 0.41 -2.41
C ARG A 155 -20.17 -0.97 -1.77
N TYR A 156 -20.08 -1.05 -0.45
CA TYR A 156 -19.94 -2.31 0.31
C TYR A 156 -21.17 -2.64 1.18
N ARG A 157 -22.02 -1.64 1.47
CA ARG A 157 -23.28 -1.80 2.22
C ARG A 157 -24.43 -1.01 1.54
N PRO A 158 -24.70 -1.23 0.23
CA PRO A 158 -25.67 -0.42 -0.53
C PRO A 158 -27.10 -0.45 0.03
N GLN A 159 -27.44 -1.46 0.85
CA GLN A 159 -28.71 -1.53 1.58
C GLN A 159 -28.87 -0.41 2.62
N LEU A 160 -27.77 0.08 3.21
CA LEU A 160 -27.76 1.13 4.24
C LEU A 160 -27.71 2.56 3.66
N VAL A 161 -27.71 2.72 2.33
CA VAL A 161 -27.66 4.05 1.68
C VAL A 161 -28.83 4.94 2.10
N ASP A 162 -30.01 4.37 2.33
CA ASP A 162 -31.19 5.14 2.78
C ASP A 162 -31.11 5.60 4.24
N ASN A 163 -30.17 5.06 5.03
CA ASN A 163 -29.88 5.50 6.39
C ASN A 163 -28.90 6.66 6.42
N LEU A 164 -28.15 6.93 5.34
CA LEU A 164 -27.26 8.07 5.26
C LEU A 164 -28.06 9.38 5.30
N ILE A 165 -27.69 10.30 6.20
CA ILE A 165 -28.34 11.61 6.29
C ILE A 165 -28.01 12.41 5.02
N PRO A 166 -29.00 12.93 4.27
CA PRO A 166 -28.80 13.56 2.96
C PRO A 166 -28.25 15.00 3.05
N VAL A 167 -27.20 15.17 3.84
CA VAL A 167 -26.48 16.41 4.10
C VAL A 167 -25.03 16.24 3.64
N VAL A 168 -24.50 17.24 2.94
CA VAL A 168 -23.10 17.28 2.51
C VAL A 168 -22.14 17.33 3.70
N SER A 169 -20.87 16.99 3.50
CA SER A 169 -19.88 17.13 4.56
C SER A 169 -19.57 18.60 4.89
N PRO A 170 -18.97 18.87 6.08
CA PRO A 170 -18.54 20.21 6.46
C PRO A 170 -17.62 20.90 5.44
N MET A 171 -16.79 20.14 4.72
CA MET A 171 -15.90 20.70 3.68
C MET A 171 -16.72 21.33 2.55
N ILE A 172 -17.69 20.59 2.03
CA ILE A 172 -18.55 21.05 0.93
C ILE A 172 -19.48 22.16 1.40
N ALA A 173 -20.07 22.01 2.60
CA ALA A 173 -20.92 23.04 3.20
C ALA A 173 -20.17 24.37 3.35
N HIS A 174 -18.95 24.35 3.89
CA HIS A 174 -18.15 25.54 4.08
C HIS A 174 -17.70 26.14 2.74
N ALA A 175 -17.32 25.31 1.77
CA ALA A 175 -16.93 25.82 0.45
C ALA A 175 -18.08 26.53 -0.29
N ARG A 176 -19.29 25.95 -0.24
CA ARG A 176 -20.50 26.59 -0.78
C ARG A 176 -20.85 27.88 -0.03
N HIS A 177 -20.58 27.93 1.28
CA HIS A 177 -20.75 29.13 2.10
C HIS A 177 -19.79 30.24 1.68
N ILE A 178 -18.48 29.96 1.62
CA ILE A 178 -17.44 30.90 1.17
C ILE A 178 -17.79 31.52 -0.18
N ARG A 179 -18.21 30.70 -1.16
CA ARG A 179 -18.57 31.16 -2.51
C ARG A 179 -19.75 32.14 -2.48
N ARG A 180 -20.77 31.86 -1.66
CA ARG A 180 -21.90 32.77 -1.49
C ARG A 180 -21.50 34.07 -0.81
N THR A 181 -20.64 34.02 0.19
CA THR A 181 -20.18 35.21 0.94
C THR A 181 -19.29 36.11 0.09
N LEU A 182 -18.34 35.55 -0.66
CA LEU A 182 -17.34 36.33 -1.42
C LEU A 182 -17.80 36.72 -2.83
N GLY A 183 -18.78 36.01 -3.39
CA GLY A 183 -19.21 36.16 -4.78
C GLY A 183 -18.22 35.54 -5.77
N GLU A 184 -18.74 34.96 -6.85
CA GLU A 184 -17.92 34.38 -7.91
C GLU A 184 -17.30 35.46 -8.82
N PRO A 185 -16.09 35.23 -9.40
CA PRO A 185 -15.27 34.02 -9.32
C PRO A 185 -14.35 34.00 -8.08
N VAL A 186 -14.36 32.88 -7.33
CA VAL A 186 -13.42 32.58 -6.24
C VAL A 186 -13.00 31.11 -6.30
N ALA A 187 -11.71 30.83 -6.14
CA ALA A 187 -11.19 29.47 -6.00
C ALA A 187 -11.17 29.08 -4.52
N VAL A 188 -11.72 27.92 -4.16
CA VAL A 188 -11.77 27.41 -2.80
C VAL A 188 -10.85 26.20 -2.65
N VAL A 189 -9.86 26.33 -1.78
CA VAL A 189 -8.91 25.27 -1.41
C VAL A 189 -9.24 24.76 -0.02
N PHE A 190 -9.53 23.47 0.12
CA PHE A 190 -9.65 22.84 1.44
C PHE A 190 -8.29 22.32 1.90
N ILE A 191 -7.96 22.51 3.17
CA ILE A 191 -6.71 22.02 3.77
C ILE A 191 -7.04 21.21 5.02
N GLY A 192 -6.65 19.93 5.06
CA GLY A 192 -7.07 19.06 6.16
C GLY A 192 -6.31 17.75 6.33
N PRO A 193 -6.83 16.84 7.17
CA PRO A 193 -6.13 15.63 7.61
C PRO A 193 -6.48 14.39 6.78
N CYS A 194 -7.34 14.52 5.76
CA CYS A 194 -8.03 13.39 5.15
C CYS A 194 -7.77 13.32 3.65
N VAL A 195 -7.24 12.19 3.21
CA VAL A 195 -6.99 11.86 1.80
C VAL A 195 -8.31 11.69 1.02
N ALA A 196 -9.31 11.04 1.64
CA ALA A 196 -10.60 10.80 1.01
C ALA A 196 -11.37 12.09 0.65
N LYS A 197 -11.01 13.23 1.24
CA LYS A 197 -11.58 14.55 0.87
C LYS A 197 -11.23 14.94 -0.57
N LYS A 198 -10.08 14.51 -1.12
CA LYS A 198 -9.73 14.70 -2.54
C LYS A 198 -10.77 14.02 -3.44
N ALA A 199 -11.08 12.75 -3.17
CA ALA A 199 -12.10 12.00 -3.91
C ALA A 199 -13.52 12.57 -3.70
N GLU A 200 -13.82 13.08 -2.51
CA GLU A 200 -15.11 13.74 -2.24
C GLU A 200 -15.28 15.03 -3.07
N ALA A 201 -14.26 15.88 -3.15
CA ALA A 201 -14.32 17.11 -3.93
C ALA A 201 -14.56 16.85 -5.44
N GLU A 202 -14.12 15.70 -5.93
CA GLU A 202 -14.26 15.28 -7.34
C GLU A 202 -15.63 14.65 -7.66
N ARG A 203 -16.50 14.44 -6.67
CA ARG A 203 -17.82 13.84 -6.91
C ARG A 203 -18.65 14.76 -7.84
N PRO A 204 -19.36 14.21 -8.84
CA PRO A 204 -20.14 15.02 -9.79
C PRO A 204 -21.14 15.99 -9.13
N GLU A 205 -21.79 15.56 -8.05
CA GLU A 205 -22.75 16.33 -7.24
C GLU A 205 -22.11 17.47 -6.42
N HIS A 206 -20.78 17.50 -6.31
CA HIS A 206 -20.02 18.52 -5.59
C HIS A 206 -19.22 19.43 -6.53
N ARG A 207 -19.37 19.24 -7.84
CA ARG A 207 -18.68 20.02 -8.87
C ARG A 207 -18.88 21.53 -8.63
N GLY A 208 -17.77 22.26 -8.63
CA GLY A 208 -17.77 23.71 -8.44
C GLY A 208 -17.85 24.15 -6.97
N ALA A 209 -17.88 23.24 -5.99
CA ALA A 209 -17.79 23.63 -4.58
C ALA A 209 -16.33 23.86 -4.14
N VAL A 210 -15.49 22.84 -4.28
CA VAL A 210 -14.07 22.84 -3.88
C VAL A 210 -13.21 22.61 -5.13
N ASP A 211 -12.21 23.45 -5.33
CA ASP A 211 -11.34 23.40 -6.53
C ASP A 211 -10.06 22.61 -6.28
N CYS A 212 -9.61 22.54 -5.03
CA CYS A 212 -8.41 21.79 -4.65
C CYS A 212 -8.47 21.33 -3.19
N VAL A 213 -7.87 20.18 -2.90
CA VAL A 213 -7.76 19.62 -1.55
C VAL A 213 -6.30 19.33 -1.24
N LEU A 214 -5.77 19.93 -0.17
CA LEU A 214 -4.44 19.68 0.34
C LEU A 214 -4.49 18.98 1.70
N THR A 215 -3.55 18.08 1.92
CA THR A 215 -3.23 17.56 3.25
C THR A 215 -2.35 18.54 4.02
N PHE A 216 -2.26 18.40 5.34
CA PHE A 216 -1.31 19.18 6.13
C PHE A 216 0.15 18.95 5.74
N ALA A 217 0.50 17.74 5.28
CA ALA A 217 1.84 17.43 4.79
C ALA A 217 2.15 18.15 3.45
N GLU A 218 1.18 18.19 2.53
CA GLU A 218 1.28 19.00 1.30
C GLU A 218 1.45 20.49 1.62
N LEU A 219 0.67 21.03 2.56
CA LEU A 219 0.80 22.42 2.98
C LEU A 219 2.19 22.73 3.57
N ARG A 220 2.73 21.86 4.43
CA ARG A 220 4.09 22.07 5.00
C ARG A 220 5.15 22.12 3.90
N ARG A 221 5.12 21.17 2.97
CA ARG A 221 6.04 21.16 1.82
C ARG A 221 5.90 22.42 0.96
N TRP A 222 4.69 22.92 0.78
CA TRP A 222 4.48 24.18 0.06
C TRP A 222 5.06 25.39 0.82
N LEU A 223 4.79 25.51 2.12
CA LEU A 223 5.38 26.58 2.95
C LEU A 223 6.91 26.56 2.93
N GLU A 224 7.50 25.37 3.03
CA GLU A 224 8.96 25.16 2.95
C GLU A 224 9.51 25.59 1.59
N ALA A 225 8.86 25.20 0.49
CA ALA A 225 9.29 25.56 -0.86
C ALA A 225 9.20 27.07 -1.15
N GLU A 226 8.29 27.80 -0.50
CA GLU A 226 8.18 29.27 -0.59
C GLU A 226 9.05 30.01 0.45
N GLY A 227 9.81 29.28 1.28
CA GLY A 227 10.62 29.88 2.35
C GLY A 227 9.79 30.60 3.43
N VAL A 228 8.56 30.14 3.69
CA VAL A 228 7.67 30.72 4.70
C VAL A 228 7.90 30.06 6.05
N ASP A 229 8.70 30.70 6.91
CA ASP A 229 8.85 30.31 8.30
C ASP A 229 7.70 30.85 9.17
N LEU A 230 6.93 29.95 9.79
CA LEU A 230 5.85 30.30 10.72
C LEU A 230 6.36 31.10 11.93
N ALA A 231 7.60 30.88 12.38
CA ALA A 231 8.19 31.62 13.49
C ALA A 231 8.47 33.10 13.14
N ALA A 232 8.56 33.43 11.85
CA ALA A 232 8.71 34.80 11.36
C ALA A 232 7.36 35.47 10.99
N CYS A 233 6.27 34.72 10.91
CA CYS A 233 4.95 35.27 10.62
C CYS A 233 4.34 36.00 11.83
N GLU A 234 3.64 37.11 11.57
CA GLU A 234 2.77 37.77 12.55
C GLU A 234 1.53 36.92 12.85
N GLU A 235 0.82 37.22 13.94
CA GLU A 235 -0.47 36.57 14.20
C GLU A 235 -1.59 37.21 13.37
N SER A 236 -2.42 36.37 12.74
CA SER A 236 -3.63 36.78 12.04
C SER A 236 -4.82 35.98 12.55
N GLU A 237 -6.01 36.59 12.51
CA GLU A 237 -7.27 35.91 12.76
C GLU A 237 -7.89 35.34 11.47
N PHE A 238 -8.75 34.33 11.64
CA PHE A 238 -9.65 33.85 10.60
C PHE A 238 -10.66 34.94 10.21
N ASP A 239 -11.12 34.91 8.97
CA ASP A 239 -12.10 35.88 8.46
C ASP A 239 -13.51 35.67 9.06
N GLU A 240 -13.80 34.46 9.56
CA GLU A 240 -15.07 34.10 10.19
C GLU A 240 -14.84 33.32 11.48
N LYS A 241 -15.87 33.33 12.34
CA LYS A 241 -15.88 32.60 13.61
C LYS A 241 -16.95 31.51 13.57
N PRO A 242 -16.59 30.24 13.82
CA PRO A 242 -17.56 29.15 13.87
C PRO A 242 -18.48 29.28 15.08
N ALA A 243 -19.69 28.75 14.94
CA ALA A 243 -20.68 28.75 16.01
C ALA A 243 -20.55 27.55 16.95
N GLY A 244 -20.75 27.79 18.26
CA GLY A 244 -20.78 26.76 19.29
C GLY A 244 -19.52 25.89 19.35
N GLU A 245 -19.69 24.60 19.62
CA GLU A 245 -18.60 23.64 19.83
C GLU A 245 -18.11 22.96 18.52
N ALA A 246 -18.32 23.59 17.36
CA ALA A 246 -18.06 22.98 16.06
C ALA A 246 -16.59 22.66 15.77
N GLN A 247 -15.64 23.19 16.55
CA GLN A 247 -14.22 22.81 16.46
C GLN A 247 -13.95 21.40 17.00
N LEU A 248 -14.87 20.81 17.76
CA LEU A 248 -14.76 19.44 18.29
C LEU A 248 -14.97 18.36 17.22
N PHE A 249 -15.54 18.72 16.06
CA PHE A 249 -15.88 17.80 14.96
C PHE A 249 -14.80 16.79 14.53
N PRO A 250 -13.49 17.08 14.59
CA PRO A 250 -12.45 16.08 14.29
C PRO A 250 -12.37 14.90 15.26
N LEU A 251 -13.00 15.01 16.43
CA LEU A 251 -12.97 14.02 17.50
C LEU A 251 -14.23 13.16 17.46
N GLU A 252 -14.12 11.94 17.96
CA GLU A 252 -15.26 11.07 18.23
C GLU A 252 -16.24 11.73 19.22
N GLY A 253 -17.52 11.75 18.86
CA GLY A 253 -18.57 12.45 19.59
C GLY A 253 -18.62 13.96 19.29
N GLY A 254 -17.67 14.47 18.50
CA GLY A 254 -17.59 15.88 18.16
C GLY A 254 -18.77 16.33 17.29
N TYR A 255 -19.25 15.47 16.40
CA TYR A 255 -20.44 15.77 15.59
C TYR A 255 -21.67 15.85 16.50
N VAL A 256 -21.90 14.82 17.32
CA VAL A 256 -23.04 14.73 18.25
C VAL A 256 -23.04 15.91 19.23
N ARG A 257 -21.87 16.26 19.76
CA ARG A 257 -21.71 17.41 20.64
C ARG A 257 -22.07 18.72 19.93
N THR A 258 -21.66 18.90 18.68
CA THR A 258 -22.01 20.07 17.85
C THR A 258 -23.52 20.15 17.57
N MET A 259 -24.24 19.03 17.56
CA MET A 259 -25.71 19.00 17.48
C MET A 259 -26.39 19.45 18.79
N GLY A 260 -25.63 19.64 19.87
CA GLY A 260 -26.17 19.93 21.21
C GLY A 260 -26.70 18.71 21.94
N TRP A 261 -26.29 17.49 21.53
CA TRP A 261 -26.73 16.24 22.15
C TRP A 261 -25.70 15.71 23.16
N SER A 262 -26.14 14.75 23.97
CA SER A 262 -25.27 14.06 24.92
C SER A 262 -24.30 13.14 24.20
N THR A 263 -23.05 13.12 24.64
CA THR A 263 -22.04 12.14 24.23
C THR A 263 -21.80 11.11 25.33
N ASP A 264 -22.82 10.83 26.15
CA ASP A 264 -22.77 9.79 27.16
C ASP A 264 -22.66 8.43 26.46
N VAL A 265 -21.59 7.70 26.75
CA VAL A 265 -21.30 6.38 26.17
C VAL A 265 -22.39 5.35 26.53
N LEU A 266 -23.20 5.63 27.57
CA LEU A 266 -24.31 4.78 27.98
C LEU A 266 -25.62 5.08 27.22
N ASP A 267 -25.65 6.06 26.32
CA ASP A 267 -26.82 6.32 25.47
C ASP A 267 -26.91 5.31 24.31
N ALA A 268 -27.83 4.34 24.43
CA ALA A 268 -28.04 3.32 23.42
C ALA A 268 -28.61 3.84 22.09
N ARG A 269 -29.10 5.08 22.03
CA ARG A 269 -29.69 5.67 20.80
C ARG A 269 -28.70 6.48 19.99
N VAL A 270 -27.57 6.90 20.58
CA VAL A 270 -26.58 7.73 19.90
C VAL A 270 -25.21 7.08 20.03
N LEU A 271 -24.77 6.44 18.96
CA LEU A 271 -23.50 5.71 18.92
C LEU A 271 -22.42 6.57 18.27
N CYS A 272 -21.41 6.95 19.04
CA CYS A 272 -20.21 7.61 18.54
C CYS A 272 -19.12 6.55 18.39
N VAL A 273 -18.75 6.21 17.16
CA VAL A 273 -17.83 5.09 16.89
C VAL A 273 -16.68 5.52 16.00
N SER A 274 -15.49 4.95 16.23
CA SER A 274 -14.32 5.29 15.43
C SER A 274 -13.40 4.11 15.09
N GLY A 275 -12.88 4.11 13.88
CA GLY A 275 -12.15 2.97 13.33
C GLY A 275 -13.05 2.09 12.47
N PHE A 276 -12.42 1.25 11.65
CA PHE A 276 -13.16 0.42 10.69
C PHE A 276 -14.01 -0.64 11.36
N ASP A 277 -13.43 -1.39 12.31
CA ASP A 277 -14.09 -2.55 12.94
C ASP A 277 -15.31 -2.11 13.76
N GLU A 278 -15.15 -1.12 14.65
CA GLU A 278 -16.28 -0.57 15.42
C GLU A 278 -17.36 0.05 14.52
N MET A 279 -16.96 0.70 13.42
CA MET A 279 -17.90 1.25 12.45
C MET A 279 -18.69 0.14 11.74
N THR A 280 -18.05 -0.96 11.35
CA THR A 280 -18.76 -2.09 10.74
C THR A 280 -19.70 -2.76 11.72
N ASP A 281 -19.28 -2.97 12.96
CA ASP A 281 -20.13 -3.57 14.00
C ASP A 281 -21.36 -2.69 14.29
N ALA A 282 -21.17 -1.36 14.35
CA ALA A 282 -22.26 -0.42 14.56
C ALA A 282 -23.22 -0.36 13.36
N LEU A 283 -22.72 -0.48 12.13
CA LEU A 283 -23.57 -0.57 10.94
C LEU A 283 -24.35 -1.89 10.89
N ASP A 284 -23.73 -3.01 11.26
CA ASP A 284 -24.40 -4.31 11.31
C ASP A 284 -25.49 -4.31 12.42
N PHE A 285 -25.26 -3.61 13.54
CA PHE A 285 -26.29 -3.38 14.57
C PHE A 285 -27.54 -2.65 14.06
N LEU A 286 -27.43 -1.83 13.01
CA LEU A 286 -28.61 -1.17 12.42
C LEU A 286 -29.58 -2.16 11.78
N ASP A 287 -29.10 -3.30 11.29
CA ASP A 287 -29.92 -4.34 10.69
C ASP A 287 -30.69 -5.12 11.78
N ASP A 288 -30.16 -5.19 13.00
CA ASP A 288 -30.68 -6.01 14.11
C ASP A 288 -31.55 -5.25 15.13
N THR A 289 -31.46 -3.92 15.17
CA THR A 289 -32.17 -3.12 16.19
C THR A 289 -33.61 -2.78 15.82
N ALA A 290 -34.52 -2.97 16.77
CA ALA A 290 -35.91 -2.50 16.66
C ALA A 290 -36.07 -1.01 17.01
N GLN A 291 -35.06 -0.39 17.63
CA GLN A 291 -35.13 1.02 18.04
C GLN A 291 -34.35 1.92 17.07
N PRO A 292 -34.87 3.11 16.74
CA PRO A 292 -34.15 4.11 15.95
C PRO A 292 -32.84 4.54 16.63
N THR A 293 -31.72 4.37 15.92
CA THR A 293 -30.38 4.72 16.40
C THR A 293 -29.70 5.72 15.47
N VAL A 294 -28.97 6.67 16.03
CA VAL A 294 -28.13 7.61 15.29
C VAL A 294 -26.68 7.20 15.47
N ILE A 295 -25.96 7.04 14.37
CA ILE A 295 -24.55 6.69 14.37
C ILE A 295 -23.75 7.90 13.88
N GLU A 296 -22.76 8.32 14.66
CA GLU A 296 -21.64 9.16 14.25
C GLU A 296 -20.45 8.26 13.91
N PRO A 297 -20.25 7.88 12.63
CA PRO A 297 -19.15 7.02 12.24
C PRO A 297 -17.93 7.84 11.79
N LEU A 298 -16.78 7.56 12.38
CA LEU A 298 -15.49 8.05 11.91
C LEU A 298 -14.64 6.87 11.45
N PHE A 299 -14.29 6.81 10.16
CA PHE A 299 -13.50 5.69 9.61
C PHE A 299 -12.13 5.52 10.29
N CYS A 300 -11.51 6.62 10.70
CA CYS A 300 -10.22 6.60 11.36
C CYS A 300 -10.39 6.46 12.87
N THR A 301 -9.62 5.56 13.48
CA THR A 301 -9.59 5.37 14.94
C THR A 301 -9.27 6.69 15.65
N ARG A 302 -10.08 7.04 16.65
CA ARG A 302 -10.04 8.31 17.40
C ARG A 302 -10.35 9.56 16.56
N GLY A 303 -11.06 9.39 15.45
CA GLY A 303 -11.51 10.47 14.58
C GLY A 303 -10.46 10.97 13.58
N CYS A 304 -10.71 12.15 12.99
CA CYS A 304 -9.86 12.73 11.96
C CYS A 304 -8.43 12.98 12.44
N VAL A 305 -8.23 13.20 13.75
CA VAL A 305 -6.90 13.38 14.36
C VAL A 305 -6.06 12.09 14.39
N GLY A 306 -6.66 10.93 14.13
CA GLY A 306 -6.00 9.64 13.90
C GLY A 306 -5.88 9.26 12.42
N GLY A 307 -6.25 10.17 11.51
CA GLY A 307 -6.22 9.95 10.06
C GLY A 307 -4.82 9.75 9.49
N PRO A 308 -4.70 9.16 8.29
CA PRO A 308 -3.41 8.79 7.71
C PRO A 308 -2.57 9.98 7.21
N ALA A 309 -3.16 11.17 7.03
CA ALA A 309 -2.42 12.38 6.70
C ALA A 309 -2.19 13.29 7.93
N MET A 310 -2.33 12.73 9.14
CA MET A 310 -1.88 13.34 10.38
C MET A 310 -0.47 12.83 10.70
N ASP A 311 0.34 13.72 11.26
CA ASP A 311 1.66 13.40 11.78
C ASP A 311 1.58 12.36 12.93
N THR A 312 2.43 11.34 12.87
CA THR A 312 2.53 10.24 13.82
C THR A 312 3.48 10.50 15.00
N ASP A 313 4.24 11.61 14.98
CA ASP A 313 5.28 11.91 15.98
C ASP A 313 4.77 12.09 17.41
N ARG A 314 3.45 12.24 17.58
CA ARG A 314 2.81 12.41 18.88
C ARG A 314 1.81 11.31 19.17
N ASN A 315 1.60 11.08 20.46
CA ASN A 315 0.52 10.22 20.92
C ASN A 315 -0.86 10.79 20.49
N SER A 316 -1.79 9.91 20.10
CA SER A 316 -3.13 10.29 19.65
C SER A 316 -3.93 11.05 20.71
N PHE A 317 -3.77 10.75 21.99
CA PHE A 317 -4.44 11.46 23.09
C PHE A 317 -3.89 12.87 23.29
N SER A 318 -2.59 13.09 23.02
CA SER A 318 -2.02 14.44 23.01
C SER A 318 -2.60 15.29 21.89
N ARG A 319 -2.82 14.71 20.70
CA ARG A 319 -3.52 15.37 19.60
C ARG A 319 -4.97 15.71 19.97
N ARG A 320 -5.70 14.76 20.59
CA ARG A 320 -7.05 14.98 21.12
C ARG A 320 -7.10 16.14 22.12
N LYS A 321 -6.18 16.15 23.10
CA LYS A 321 -6.11 17.22 24.11
C LYS A 321 -5.96 18.61 23.47
N ARG A 322 -5.13 18.74 22.44
CA ARG A 322 -4.93 20.02 21.74
C ARG A 322 -6.18 20.55 21.06
N VAL A 323 -6.99 19.67 20.46
CA VAL A 323 -8.29 20.08 19.88
C VAL A 323 -9.26 20.52 20.97
N LEU A 324 -9.31 19.80 22.11
CA LEU A 324 -10.14 20.20 23.25
C LEU A 324 -9.72 21.56 23.82
N ASP A 325 -8.42 21.77 24.02
CA ASP A 325 -7.88 23.03 24.53
C ASP A 325 -8.14 24.20 23.55
N TYR A 326 -8.11 23.93 22.24
CA TYR A 326 -8.46 24.92 21.21
C TYR A 326 -9.96 25.26 21.24
N ALA A 327 -10.83 24.24 21.27
CA ALA A 327 -12.28 24.45 21.30
C ALA A 327 -12.76 25.23 22.54
N ARG A 328 -12.19 24.93 23.72
CA ARG A 328 -12.52 25.67 24.96
C ARG A 328 -12.23 27.16 24.87
N LYS A 329 -11.13 27.56 24.23
CA LYS A 329 -10.77 28.98 24.02
C LYS A 329 -11.69 29.67 23.00
N ALA A 330 -12.35 28.91 22.15
CA ALA A 330 -13.28 29.45 21.17
C ALA A 330 -14.68 29.67 21.77
N ASP A 331 -15.08 28.84 22.73
CA ASP A 331 -16.37 28.92 23.46
C ASP A 331 -16.51 30.21 24.29
N GLU A 332 -15.40 30.87 24.65
CA GLU A 332 -15.37 32.16 25.33
C GLU A 332 -15.80 33.35 24.44
N ARG A 333 -16.09 33.13 23.15
CA ARG A 333 -16.37 34.18 22.16
C ARG A 333 -17.86 34.20 21.78
N PRO A 334 -18.46 35.39 21.54
CA PRO A 334 -19.88 35.49 21.19
C PRO A 334 -20.21 34.74 19.89
N ASN A 335 -21.32 34.01 19.93
CA ASN A 335 -21.75 33.05 18.93
C ASN A 335 -22.47 33.76 17.76
N GLU A 336 -21.88 33.79 16.57
CA GLU A 336 -22.56 34.30 15.37
C GLU A 336 -23.40 33.21 14.71
N GLN A 337 -24.67 33.51 14.41
CA GLN A 337 -25.53 32.54 13.76
C GLN A 337 -25.06 32.30 12.32
N PRO A 338 -24.80 31.04 11.94
CA PRO A 338 -24.37 30.74 10.59
C PRO A 338 -25.46 31.08 9.56
N GLY A 339 -25.09 31.71 8.44
CA GLY A 339 -26.01 32.03 7.34
C GLY A 339 -26.62 30.79 6.66
N ALA A 340 -27.62 30.94 5.81
CA ALA A 340 -28.23 29.78 5.15
C ALA A 340 -27.25 29.11 4.17
N ALA A 341 -27.02 27.80 4.30
CA ALA A 341 -26.21 27.01 3.37
C ALA A 341 -27.05 26.01 2.54
N ASP A 342 -26.70 25.86 1.26
CA ASP A 342 -27.13 24.73 0.43
C ASP A 342 -26.41 23.46 0.85
N LEU A 343 -27.12 22.64 1.62
CA LEU A 343 -26.58 21.47 2.32
C LEU A 343 -27.05 20.14 1.74
N ALA A 344 -28.01 20.15 0.80
CA ALA A 344 -28.61 18.93 0.31
C ALA A 344 -27.63 18.12 -0.56
N THR A 345 -27.69 16.80 -0.44
CA THR A 345 -27.00 15.85 -1.33
C THR A 345 -27.79 14.57 -1.47
N ALA A 346 -27.45 13.80 -2.51
CA ALA A 346 -27.91 12.44 -2.68
C ALA A 346 -26.73 11.47 -2.65
N PHE A 347 -26.99 10.22 -2.29
CA PHE A 347 -26.03 9.12 -2.30
C PHE A 347 -26.47 8.05 -3.28
N ARG A 348 -25.51 7.28 -3.79
CA ARG A 348 -25.72 6.30 -4.85
C ARG A 348 -25.58 4.89 -4.31
N ARG A 349 -26.47 3.99 -4.74
CA ARG A 349 -26.29 2.55 -4.55
C ARG A 349 -25.34 2.04 -5.63
N ASP A 350 -24.05 2.18 -5.37
CA ASP A 350 -22.99 1.91 -6.34
C ASP A 350 -22.30 0.58 -5.99
N SER A 351 -23.02 -0.53 -6.14
CA SER A 351 -22.46 -1.87 -5.92
C SER A 351 -21.52 -2.24 -7.08
N LEU A 352 -20.39 -1.55 -7.20
CA LEU A 352 -19.33 -1.81 -8.17
C LEU A 352 -18.56 -3.11 -7.89
N ILE A 353 -18.84 -3.75 -6.76
CA ILE A 353 -18.21 -5.00 -6.38
C ILE A 353 -18.93 -6.12 -7.13
N GLU A 354 -18.21 -6.79 -8.04
CA GLU A 354 -18.70 -8.02 -8.68
C GLU A 354 -19.16 -9.01 -7.61
N THR A 355 -20.48 -9.17 -7.50
CA THR A 355 -21.15 -10.18 -6.69
C THR A 355 -21.30 -11.50 -7.42
N ARG A 356 -20.68 -11.66 -8.59
CA ARG A 356 -20.65 -12.93 -9.32
C ARG A 356 -20.32 -14.06 -8.35
N GLU A 357 -21.27 -14.96 -8.17
CA GLU A 357 -21.09 -16.14 -7.35
C GLU A 357 -19.97 -16.96 -7.97
N ILE A 358 -18.96 -17.22 -7.15
CA ILE A 358 -17.83 -18.05 -7.53
C ILE A 358 -18.21 -19.48 -7.17
N SER A 359 -18.11 -20.40 -8.13
CA SER A 359 -18.42 -21.80 -7.89
C SER A 359 -17.49 -22.39 -6.84
N GLU A 360 -18.03 -23.26 -5.97
CA GLU A 360 -17.22 -24.02 -5.01
C GLU A 360 -16.11 -24.82 -5.68
N GLU A 361 -16.35 -25.29 -6.90
CA GLU A 361 -15.36 -25.99 -7.70
C GLU A 361 -14.16 -25.11 -8.05
N ALA A 362 -14.38 -23.85 -8.44
CA ALA A 362 -13.30 -22.92 -8.74
C ALA A 362 -12.46 -22.62 -7.49
N ILE A 363 -13.10 -22.45 -6.33
CA ILE A 363 -12.41 -22.25 -5.04
C ILE A 363 -11.57 -23.50 -4.71
N ARG A 364 -12.16 -24.69 -4.85
CA ARG A 364 -11.47 -25.96 -4.58
C ARG A 364 -10.27 -26.17 -5.50
N ASN A 365 -10.36 -25.77 -6.77
CA ASN A 365 -9.24 -25.84 -7.71
C ASN A 365 -8.05 -25.00 -7.26
N VAL A 366 -8.29 -23.76 -6.79
CA VAL A 366 -7.22 -22.90 -6.28
C VAL A 366 -6.64 -23.44 -4.96
N LEU A 367 -7.49 -23.97 -4.07
CA LEU A 367 -7.03 -24.62 -2.84
C LEU A 367 -6.18 -25.86 -3.15
N ASN A 368 -6.59 -26.70 -4.09
CA ASN A 368 -5.82 -27.86 -4.54
C ASN A 368 -4.46 -27.45 -5.11
N MET A 369 -4.43 -26.44 -5.99
CA MET A 369 -3.21 -25.92 -6.59
C MET A 369 -2.22 -25.40 -5.53
N THR A 370 -2.73 -24.71 -4.51
CA THR A 370 -1.90 -24.22 -3.38
C THR A 370 -1.62 -25.30 -2.33
N GLY A 371 -1.97 -26.56 -2.61
CA GLY A 371 -1.78 -27.73 -1.76
C GLY A 371 -2.51 -27.65 -0.43
N LYS A 372 -3.73 -27.10 -0.45
CA LYS A 372 -4.66 -26.91 0.67
C LYS A 372 -6.01 -27.61 0.43
N ALA A 373 -5.95 -28.74 -0.26
CA ALA A 373 -7.13 -29.56 -0.59
C ALA A 373 -7.88 -30.01 0.67
N ALA A 374 -7.14 -30.51 1.66
CA ALA A 374 -7.68 -30.91 2.95
C ALA A 374 -7.82 -29.70 3.90
N GLU A 375 -8.86 -29.70 4.72
CA GLU A 375 -9.19 -28.61 5.64
C GLU A 375 -8.11 -28.36 6.68
N GLU A 376 -7.46 -29.43 7.16
CA GLU A 376 -6.28 -29.38 8.06
C GLU A 376 -5.10 -28.56 7.51
N ASN A 377 -4.97 -28.45 6.17
CA ASN A 377 -3.93 -27.68 5.52
C ASN A 377 -4.31 -26.21 5.31
N GLN A 378 -5.55 -25.82 5.63
CA GLN A 378 -6.05 -24.46 5.54
C GLN A 378 -5.75 -23.68 6.82
N LEU A 379 -4.46 -23.44 7.09
CA LEU A 379 -3.96 -22.82 8.33
C LEU A 379 -4.51 -21.42 8.64
N ASN A 380 -5.09 -20.72 7.65
CA ASN A 380 -5.67 -19.38 7.80
C ASN A 380 -4.74 -18.36 8.51
N CYS A 381 -3.43 -18.45 8.24
CA CYS A 381 -2.42 -17.69 8.98
C CYS A 381 -2.34 -16.19 8.66
N GLY A 382 -3.10 -15.67 7.69
CA GLY A 382 -3.11 -14.23 7.36
C GLY A 382 -1.90 -13.69 6.60
N ALA A 383 -0.80 -14.45 6.47
CA ALA A 383 0.48 -13.96 5.91
C ALA A 383 0.32 -13.34 4.51
N CYS A 384 -0.50 -13.96 3.67
CA CYS A 384 -0.75 -13.55 2.28
C CYS A 384 -1.68 -12.34 2.11
N GLY A 385 -2.19 -11.70 3.18
CA GLY A 385 -3.13 -10.58 3.01
C GLY A 385 -4.58 -10.85 3.38
N TYR A 386 -4.97 -12.11 3.50
CA TYR A 386 -6.36 -12.56 3.64
C TYR A 386 -6.54 -13.41 4.88
N SER A 387 -7.66 -13.24 5.56
CA SER A 387 -7.91 -13.86 6.88
C SER A 387 -8.09 -15.37 6.75
N THR A 388 -8.67 -15.83 5.63
CA THR A 388 -8.84 -17.27 5.36
C THR A 388 -8.22 -17.68 4.03
N CYS A 389 -7.85 -18.96 3.93
CA CYS A 389 -7.36 -19.56 2.68
C CYS A 389 -8.43 -19.51 1.59
N ARG A 390 -9.70 -19.60 1.98
CA ARG A 390 -10.86 -19.45 1.12
C ARG A 390 -11.00 -18.03 0.56
N GLU A 391 -10.89 -17.00 1.40
CA GLU A 391 -10.87 -15.60 0.94
C GLU A 391 -9.72 -15.34 -0.04
N LYS A 392 -8.54 -15.90 0.25
CA LYS A 392 -7.39 -15.84 -0.65
C LYS A 392 -7.71 -16.49 -2.01
N ALA A 393 -8.32 -17.67 -2.02
CA ALA A 393 -8.70 -18.37 -3.25
C ALA A 393 -9.72 -17.56 -4.07
N ILE A 394 -10.73 -17.00 -3.42
CA ILE A 394 -11.71 -16.08 -4.03
C ILE A 394 -11.00 -14.87 -4.64
N ALA A 395 -10.03 -14.30 -3.94
CA ALA A 395 -9.27 -13.16 -4.44
C ALA A 395 -8.39 -13.51 -5.65
N VAL A 396 -7.83 -14.73 -5.71
CA VAL A 396 -7.12 -15.24 -6.89
C VAL A 396 -8.05 -15.35 -8.10
N ILE A 397 -9.25 -15.91 -7.90
CA ILE A 397 -10.25 -16.06 -8.98
C ILE A 397 -10.70 -14.69 -9.52
N ARG A 398 -10.80 -13.70 -8.64
CA ARG A 398 -11.12 -12.31 -8.99
C ARG A 398 -9.93 -11.53 -9.57
N GLY A 399 -8.77 -12.16 -9.75
CA GLY A 399 -7.54 -11.52 -10.23
C GLY A 399 -7.00 -10.45 -9.28
N LEU A 400 -7.42 -10.42 -8.01
CA LEU A 400 -6.92 -9.48 -7.00
C LEU A 400 -5.62 -9.95 -6.35
N ALA A 401 -5.31 -11.24 -6.47
CA ALA A 401 -4.24 -11.86 -5.72
C ALA A 401 -3.58 -12.98 -6.54
N GLU A 402 -2.31 -13.26 -6.26
CA GLU A 402 -1.55 -14.29 -6.98
C GLU A 402 -1.40 -15.54 -6.09
N PRO A 403 -1.52 -16.77 -6.63
CA PRO A 403 -1.27 -18.01 -5.88
C PRO A 403 0.04 -17.99 -5.07
N GLU A 404 1.07 -17.39 -5.66
CA GLU A 404 2.43 -17.22 -5.16
C GLU A 404 2.51 -16.36 -3.90
N MET A 405 1.46 -15.61 -3.54
CA MET A 405 1.45 -14.89 -2.25
C MET A 405 1.35 -15.85 -1.04
N CYS A 406 1.06 -17.13 -1.26
CA CYS A 406 0.99 -18.13 -0.20
C CYS A 406 2.39 -18.66 0.14
N LEU A 407 2.97 -18.19 1.24
CA LEU A 407 4.33 -18.57 1.67
C LEU A 407 4.58 -20.09 1.74
N PRO A 408 3.71 -20.93 2.34
CA PRO A 408 3.91 -22.39 2.32
C PRO A 408 3.85 -23.02 0.92
N TYR A 409 3.10 -22.42 0.00
CA TYR A 409 3.05 -22.87 -1.39
C TYR A 409 4.33 -22.49 -2.12
N MET A 410 4.80 -21.25 -1.96
CA MET A 410 6.07 -20.79 -2.54
C MET A 410 7.27 -21.59 -2.04
N LYS A 411 7.33 -21.90 -0.76
CA LYS A 411 8.39 -22.74 -0.19
C LYS A 411 8.45 -24.11 -0.88
N ARG A 412 7.31 -24.80 -0.99
CA ARG A 412 7.24 -26.10 -1.70
C ARG A 412 7.57 -25.98 -3.17
N LEU A 413 7.11 -24.92 -3.84
CA LEU A 413 7.40 -24.70 -5.26
C LEU A 413 8.91 -24.47 -5.49
N ALA A 414 9.59 -23.77 -4.58
CA ALA A 414 11.04 -23.57 -4.62
C ALA A 414 11.79 -24.89 -4.43
N GLU A 415 11.43 -25.67 -3.40
CA GLU A 415 12.01 -27.00 -3.12
C GLU A 415 11.85 -27.95 -4.33
N GLN A 416 10.64 -28.05 -4.91
CA GLN A 416 10.38 -28.93 -6.06
C GLN A 416 11.15 -28.54 -7.33
N ARG A 417 11.36 -27.24 -7.57
CA ARG A 417 12.12 -26.78 -8.75
C ARG A 417 13.58 -27.23 -8.64
N VAL A 418 14.15 -27.18 -7.44
CA VAL A 418 15.51 -27.64 -7.16
C VAL A 418 15.65 -29.14 -7.37
N ASP A 419 14.75 -29.93 -6.79
CA ASP A 419 14.81 -31.38 -6.89
C ASP A 419 14.73 -31.84 -8.35
N ARG A 420 13.82 -31.23 -9.14
CA ARG A 420 13.65 -31.59 -10.55
C ARG A 420 14.89 -31.30 -11.39
N ILE A 421 15.63 -30.23 -11.08
CA ILE A 421 16.87 -29.89 -11.78
C ILE A 421 17.96 -30.94 -11.51
N ILE A 422 18.10 -31.38 -10.25
CA ILE A 422 19.07 -32.42 -9.86
C ILE A 422 18.68 -33.78 -10.47
N GLU A 423 17.40 -34.14 -10.39
CA GLU A 423 16.88 -35.42 -10.90
C GLU A 423 16.96 -35.56 -12.42
N THR A 424 16.72 -34.49 -13.17
CA THR A 424 16.73 -34.52 -14.64
C THR A 424 18.10 -34.28 -15.27
N SER A 425 19.12 -33.98 -14.47
CA SER A 425 20.48 -33.76 -14.95
C SER A 425 21.03 -35.01 -15.64
N PRO A 426 21.61 -34.88 -16.86
CA PRO A 426 22.29 -36.00 -17.52
C PRO A 426 23.61 -36.37 -16.83
N ASN A 427 24.15 -35.49 -15.99
CA ASN A 427 25.40 -35.72 -15.26
C ASN A 427 25.10 -36.40 -13.92
N GLY A 428 25.99 -37.30 -13.49
CA GLY A 428 25.86 -37.95 -12.19
C GLY A 428 26.20 -36.97 -11.08
N ILE A 429 25.31 -36.78 -10.12
CA ILE A 429 25.51 -35.89 -8.98
C ILE A 429 25.40 -36.72 -7.71
N VAL A 430 26.34 -36.53 -6.79
CA VAL A 430 26.33 -37.10 -5.43
C VAL A 430 26.63 -36.01 -4.41
N ILE A 431 25.95 -36.08 -3.26
CA ILE A 431 26.12 -35.17 -2.13
C ILE A 431 26.54 -36.00 -0.92
N LEU A 432 27.60 -35.55 -0.25
CA LEU A 432 28.18 -36.19 0.92
C LEU A 432 28.15 -35.27 2.14
N ASP A 433 28.11 -35.85 3.34
CA ASP A 433 28.25 -35.11 4.60
C ASP A 433 29.73 -34.85 4.98
N GLN A 434 29.95 -34.21 6.13
CA GLN A 434 31.28 -33.93 6.69
C GLN A 434 32.14 -35.18 6.97
N HIS A 435 31.53 -36.36 7.01
CA HIS A 435 32.18 -37.66 7.24
C HIS A 435 32.31 -38.48 5.94
N LEU A 436 32.07 -37.87 4.78
CA LEU A 436 32.10 -38.48 3.45
C LEU A 436 31.08 -39.61 3.28
N GLN A 437 29.96 -39.56 4.01
CA GLN A 437 28.82 -40.46 3.84
C GLN A 437 27.85 -39.91 2.80
N ILE A 438 27.27 -40.81 2.00
CA ILE A 438 26.35 -40.44 0.92
C ILE A 438 25.03 -39.95 1.52
N LEU A 439 24.72 -38.66 1.34
CA LEU A 439 23.44 -38.06 1.72
C LEU A 439 22.39 -38.27 0.63
N GLY A 440 22.79 -38.08 -0.62
CA GLY A 440 21.87 -38.15 -1.76
C GLY A 440 22.61 -38.25 -3.09
N MET A 441 21.92 -38.75 -4.10
CA MET A 441 22.47 -38.90 -5.45
C MET A 441 21.35 -38.88 -6.48
N ASN A 442 21.64 -38.39 -7.68
CA ASN A 442 20.66 -38.33 -8.75
C ASN A 442 20.60 -39.64 -9.58
N PRO A 443 19.56 -39.82 -10.42
CA PRO A 443 19.41 -41.04 -11.23
C PRO A 443 20.58 -41.31 -12.19
N ALA A 444 21.25 -40.27 -12.70
CA ALA A 444 22.43 -40.44 -13.55
C ALA A 444 23.60 -41.06 -12.77
N PHE A 445 23.86 -40.61 -11.54
CA PHE A 445 24.91 -41.19 -10.69
C PHE A 445 24.63 -42.65 -10.36
N ARG A 446 23.37 -42.98 -10.02
CA ARG A 446 22.92 -44.36 -9.79
C ARG A 446 23.18 -45.26 -10.98
N ARG A 447 22.91 -44.77 -12.20
CA ARG A 447 23.20 -45.49 -13.45
C ARG A 447 24.71 -45.67 -13.67
N TYR A 448 25.50 -44.64 -13.42
CA TYR A 448 26.95 -44.66 -13.64
C TYR A 448 27.67 -45.63 -12.69
N PHE A 449 27.35 -45.57 -11.40
CA PHE A 449 28.00 -46.39 -10.36
C PHE A 449 27.21 -47.66 -10.00
N ARG A 450 26.16 -47.97 -10.78
CA ARG A 450 25.28 -49.15 -10.63
C ARG A 450 24.83 -49.39 -9.19
N CYS A 451 24.35 -48.33 -8.55
CA CYS A 451 23.92 -48.32 -7.15
C CYS A 451 22.46 -47.87 -6.99
N SER A 452 21.90 -48.12 -5.81
CA SER A 452 20.55 -47.71 -5.40
C SER A 452 20.59 -46.96 -4.07
N ASP A 453 19.46 -46.43 -3.61
CA ASP A 453 19.37 -45.67 -2.35
C ASP A 453 19.80 -46.46 -1.09
N THR A 454 19.97 -47.76 -1.20
CA THR A 454 20.53 -48.61 -0.14
C THR A 454 21.95 -48.24 0.30
N VAL A 455 22.69 -47.46 -0.50
CA VAL A 455 24.03 -46.98 -0.13
C VAL A 455 24.01 -45.62 0.58
N CYS A 456 22.86 -44.95 0.67
CA CYS A 456 22.75 -43.71 1.44
C CYS A 456 23.06 -43.98 2.93
N GLY A 457 23.82 -43.08 3.56
CA GLY A 457 24.38 -43.26 4.91
C GLY A 457 25.63 -44.14 4.98
N ARG A 458 26.14 -44.65 3.85
CA ARG A 458 27.44 -45.36 3.81
C ARG A 458 28.55 -44.44 3.29
N PRO A 459 29.82 -44.67 3.67
CA PRO A 459 30.96 -43.95 3.11
C PRO A 459 31.08 -44.11 1.59
N ILE A 460 31.37 -43.01 0.87
CA ILE A 460 31.55 -43.00 -0.60
C ILE A 460 32.64 -43.97 -1.08
N ALA A 461 33.59 -44.31 -0.20
CA ALA A 461 34.64 -45.31 -0.39
C ALA A 461 34.13 -46.69 -0.87
N HIS A 462 32.86 -47.03 -0.60
CA HIS A 462 32.24 -48.26 -1.09
C HIS A 462 32.04 -48.27 -2.62
N LEU A 463 31.84 -47.10 -3.20
CA LEU A 463 31.57 -46.94 -4.63
C LEU A 463 32.85 -46.58 -5.39
N MET A 464 33.66 -45.67 -4.87
CA MET A 464 34.83 -45.13 -5.56
C MET A 464 35.92 -44.71 -4.58
N ASP A 465 37.09 -44.37 -5.11
CA ASP A 465 38.18 -43.81 -4.32
C ASP A 465 37.76 -42.47 -3.68
N PRO A 466 37.75 -42.34 -2.33
CA PRO A 466 37.34 -41.12 -1.65
C PRO A 466 38.39 -39.98 -1.72
N GLU A 467 39.60 -40.24 -2.22
CA GLU A 467 40.71 -39.27 -2.28
C GLU A 467 40.32 -37.86 -2.76
N PRO A 468 39.51 -37.64 -3.83
CA PRO A 468 39.08 -36.30 -4.22
C PRO A 468 38.34 -35.53 -3.11
N PHE A 469 37.48 -36.23 -2.38
CA PHE A 469 36.67 -35.64 -1.31
C PHE A 469 37.48 -35.48 -0.02
N GLU A 470 38.43 -36.37 0.25
CA GLU A 470 39.36 -36.24 1.37
C GLU A 470 40.26 -35.01 1.24
N ARG A 471 40.74 -34.71 0.02
CA ARG A 471 41.52 -33.50 -0.25
C ARG A 471 40.74 -32.21 -0.02
N LEU A 472 39.45 -32.21 -0.37
CA LEU A 472 38.53 -31.12 -0.05
C LEU A 472 38.29 -31.01 1.46
N ALA A 473 38.06 -32.13 2.15
CA ALA A 473 37.82 -32.16 3.59
C ALA A 473 39.03 -31.75 4.43
N ALA A 474 40.24 -32.05 3.94
CA ALA A 474 41.50 -31.58 4.52
C ALA A 474 41.79 -30.10 4.26
N GLY A 475 40.95 -29.41 3.48
CA GLY A 475 41.12 -28.00 3.11
C GLY A 475 42.30 -27.74 2.18
N GLN A 476 42.82 -28.77 1.51
CA GLN A 476 43.99 -28.65 0.64
C GLN A 476 43.65 -27.96 -0.70
N GLU A 477 42.43 -28.14 -1.19
CA GLU A 477 41.91 -27.54 -2.43
C GLU A 477 40.44 -27.12 -2.22
N GLN A 478 40.00 -26.06 -2.92
CA GLN A 478 38.60 -25.61 -2.90
C GLN A 478 37.77 -26.16 -4.06
N LEU A 479 38.43 -26.78 -5.04
CA LEU A 479 37.81 -27.41 -6.21
C LEU A 479 38.77 -28.50 -6.71
N VAL A 480 38.27 -29.73 -6.87
CA VAL A 480 39.04 -30.86 -7.42
C VAL A 480 38.40 -31.28 -8.74
N GLU A 481 39.06 -30.94 -9.84
CA GLU A 481 38.64 -31.29 -11.19
C GLU A 481 39.65 -32.26 -11.83
N ARG A 482 39.18 -33.43 -12.25
CA ARG A 482 40.04 -34.41 -12.93
C ARG A 482 39.26 -35.38 -13.79
N THR A 483 39.92 -35.97 -14.77
CA THR A 483 39.35 -37.06 -15.56
C THR A 483 39.87 -38.38 -15.01
N VAL A 484 38.97 -39.26 -14.56
CA VAL A 484 39.31 -40.53 -13.91
C VAL A 484 38.70 -41.69 -14.69
N THR A 485 39.50 -42.73 -14.89
CA THR A 485 39.02 -43.99 -15.43
C THR A 485 38.59 -44.90 -14.29
N HIS A 486 37.28 -45.08 -14.15
CA HIS A 486 36.67 -45.95 -13.16
C HIS A 486 36.66 -47.39 -13.69
N LYS A 487 37.79 -48.09 -13.57
CA LYS A 487 37.97 -49.46 -14.11
C LYS A 487 36.89 -50.45 -13.66
N LYS A 488 36.41 -50.34 -12.41
CA LYS A 488 35.34 -51.18 -11.85
C LYS A 488 34.00 -51.06 -12.60
N TYR A 489 33.77 -49.92 -13.24
CA TYR A 489 32.52 -49.59 -13.92
C TYR A 489 32.68 -49.46 -15.44
N ASP A 490 33.88 -49.73 -15.97
CA ASP A 490 34.25 -49.61 -17.38
C ASP A 490 33.84 -48.26 -17.99
N MET A 491 34.21 -47.19 -17.30
CA MET A 491 33.75 -45.83 -17.61
C MET A 491 34.87 -44.82 -17.39
N VAL A 492 34.95 -43.82 -18.27
CA VAL A 492 35.76 -42.62 -18.07
C VAL A 492 34.83 -41.48 -17.67
N CYS A 493 35.07 -40.91 -16.48
CA CYS A 493 34.34 -39.75 -16.02
C CYS A 493 35.25 -38.54 -15.92
N HIS A 494 34.79 -37.43 -16.47
CA HIS A 494 35.27 -36.13 -16.05
C HIS A 494 34.50 -35.74 -14.78
N GLN A 495 35.22 -35.55 -13.68
CA GLN A 495 34.63 -35.41 -12.35
C GLN A 495 35.08 -34.10 -11.69
N VAL A 496 34.11 -33.34 -11.18
CA VAL A 496 34.29 -32.06 -10.51
C VAL A 496 33.78 -32.19 -9.08
N HIS A 497 34.59 -31.83 -8.09
CA HIS A 497 34.22 -31.90 -6.68
C HIS A 497 34.46 -30.55 -6.02
N TYR A 498 33.55 -30.13 -5.15
CA TYR A 498 33.69 -28.89 -4.39
C TYR A 498 32.98 -29.01 -3.03
N PRO A 499 33.41 -28.23 -2.03
CA PRO A 499 32.75 -28.17 -0.73
C PRO A 499 31.58 -27.18 -0.75
N LEU A 500 30.58 -27.42 0.08
CA LEU A 500 29.55 -26.48 0.50
C LEU A 500 29.84 -26.10 1.97
N PRO A 501 30.57 -25.01 2.22
CA PRO A 501 31.11 -24.70 3.54
C PRO A 501 30.03 -24.45 4.59
N GLU A 502 28.92 -23.81 4.20
CA GLU A 502 27.82 -23.46 5.11
C GLU A 502 27.10 -24.70 5.67
N ASP A 503 26.91 -25.71 4.84
CA ASP A 503 26.22 -26.96 5.19
C ASP A 503 27.17 -28.07 5.68
N LYS A 504 28.49 -27.84 5.63
CA LYS A 504 29.55 -28.84 5.87
C LYS A 504 29.37 -30.09 5.00
N GLN A 505 29.06 -29.88 3.72
CA GLN A 505 28.82 -30.95 2.75
C GLN A 505 29.82 -30.89 1.60
N TYR A 506 29.90 -31.97 0.83
CA TYR A 506 30.71 -32.05 -0.39
C TYR A 506 29.87 -32.55 -1.55
N VAL A 507 30.03 -31.97 -2.72
CA VAL A 507 29.30 -32.38 -3.92
C VAL A 507 30.28 -32.88 -4.97
N GLY A 508 29.93 -33.98 -5.62
CA GLY A 508 30.64 -34.52 -6.78
C GLY A 508 29.74 -34.57 -8.00
N ILE A 509 30.20 -34.01 -9.11
CA ILE A 509 29.54 -34.04 -10.42
C ILE A 509 30.39 -34.88 -11.38
N PHE A 510 29.76 -35.82 -12.06
CA PHE A 510 30.38 -36.83 -12.91
C PHE A 510 29.78 -36.77 -14.31
N VAL A 511 30.60 -36.48 -15.30
CA VAL A 511 30.23 -36.50 -16.72
C VAL A 511 30.82 -37.75 -17.36
N ASN A 512 29.99 -38.65 -17.84
CA ASN A 512 30.45 -39.85 -18.54
C ASN A 512 30.92 -39.47 -19.97
N VAL A 513 32.19 -39.67 -20.26
CA VAL A 513 32.83 -39.35 -21.55
C VAL A 513 33.32 -40.60 -22.29
N THR A 514 32.88 -41.80 -21.86
CA THR A 514 33.38 -43.10 -22.35
C THR A 514 33.17 -43.31 -23.86
N ASN A 515 32.06 -42.82 -24.43
CA ASN A 515 31.75 -42.94 -25.86
C ASN A 515 32.28 -41.79 -26.72
N THR A 516 32.93 -40.79 -26.11
CA THR A 516 33.30 -39.54 -26.78
C THR A 516 34.78 -39.56 -27.16
N GLN A 517 35.15 -40.44 -28.11
CA GLN A 517 36.45 -40.37 -28.81
C GLN A 517 36.49 -39.29 -29.91
N SER A 518 35.62 -38.27 -29.85
CA SER A 518 35.58 -37.20 -30.87
C SER A 518 36.27 -35.93 -30.36
N SER A 519 37.49 -35.70 -30.85
CA SER A 519 38.27 -34.44 -30.84
C SER A 519 38.38 -33.66 -29.52
N GLN A 520 39.62 -33.39 -29.09
CA GLN A 520 39.98 -32.57 -27.94
C GLN A 520 39.12 -31.29 -27.79
N THR A 521 38.78 -30.65 -28.93
CA THR A 521 37.95 -29.44 -29.03
C THR A 521 36.51 -29.61 -28.53
N LYS A 522 35.88 -30.76 -28.77
CA LYS A 522 34.50 -31.05 -28.33
C LYS A 522 34.44 -31.39 -26.84
N LEU A 523 35.52 -31.99 -26.33
CA LEU A 523 35.75 -32.18 -24.90
C LEU A 523 35.99 -30.84 -24.19
N ASP A 524 36.70 -29.90 -24.81
CA ASP A 524 36.88 -28.53 -24.28
C ASP A 524 35.58 -27.71 -24.29
N GLU A 525 34.75 -27.83 -25.33
CA GLU A 525 33.41 -27.23 -25.36
C GLU A 525 32.50 -27.82 -24.28
N LEU A 526 32.45 -29.15 -24.13
CA LEU A 526 31.69 -29.82 -23.06
C LEU A 526 32.25 -29.50 -21.67
N ARG A 527 33.57 -29.34 -21.50
CA ARG A 527 34.22 -28.90 -20.24
C ARG A 527 33.73 -27.52 -19.84
N VAL A 528 33.81 -26.55 -20.75
CA VAL A 528 33.36 -25.18 -20.49
C VAL A 528 31.85 -25.16 -20.22
N GLN A 529 31.06 -25.91 -20.98
CA GLN A 529 29.61 -25.96 -20.82
C GLN A 529 29.17 -26.67 -19.52
N THR A 530 29.86 -27.73 -19.11
CA THR A 530 29.57 -28.47 -17.86
C THR A 530 30.04 -27.67 -16.64
N VAL A 531 31.22 -27.05 -16.69
CA VAL A 531 31.69 -26.18 -15.61
C VAL A 531 30.78 -24.97 -15.47
N LEU A 532 30.31 -24.38 -16.58
CA LEU A 532 29.31 -23.31 -16.55
C LEU A 532 27.98 -23.81 -15.98
N GLN A 533 27.45 -24.96 -16.43
CA GLN A 533 26.21 -25.52 -15.89
C GLN A 533 26.31 -25.92 -14.41
N ALA A 534 27.42 -26.51 -13.98
CA ALA A 534 27.68 -26.87 -12.59
C ALA A 534 27.80 -25.62 -11.70
N ARG A 535 28.52 -24.59 -12.20
CA ARG A 535 28.68 -23.30 -11.52
C ARG A 535 27.38 -22.50 -11.51
N GLU A 536 26.53 -22.66 -12.52
CA GLU A 536 25.21 -22.06 -12.62
C GLU A 536 24.18 -22.78 -11.74
N LEU A 537 24.23 -24.11 -11.64
CA LEU A 537 23.46 -24.92 -10.68
C LEU A 537 23.83 -24.59 -9.23
N LEU A 538 25.13 -24.40 -8.97
CA LEU A 538 25.64 -23.97 -7.68
C LEU A 538 25.22 -22.55 -7.33
N ASN A 539 25.39 -21.63 -8.28
CA ASN A 539 24.89 -20.28 -8.12
C ASN A 539 23.38 -20.27 -7.93
N GLN A 540 22.61 -21.16 -8.56
CA GLN A 540 21.16 -21.28 -8.39
C GLN A 540 20.72 -21.88 -7.05
N GLN A 541 21.51 -22.76 -6.43
CA GLN A 541 21.30 -23.29 -5.08
C GLN A 541 21.61 -22.24 -4.00
N MET A 542 22.72 -21.52 -4.14
CA MET A 542 23.02 -20.34 -3.29
C MET A 542 21.98 -19.25 -3.50
N HIS A 543 21.60 -19.00 -4.75
CA HIS A 543 20.44 -18.17 -5.10
C HIS A 543 19.13 -18.79 -4.64
N LEU A 544 18.95 -20.01 -4.13
CA LEU A 544 17.62 -20.38 -3.64
C LEU A 544 17.36 -19.75 -2.27
N ALA A 545 18.38 -19.71 -1.41
CA ALA A 545 18.35 -18.98 -0.16
C ALA A 545 18.44 -17.47 -0.39
N GLU A 546 19.32 -17.04 -1.31
CA GLU A 546 19.41 -15.65 -1.75
C GLU A 546 18.14 -15.24 -2.46
N THR A 547 17.67 -15.83 -3.56
CA THR A 547 16.38 -15.57 -4.26
C THR A 547 15.13 -15.89 -3.44
N VAL A 548 15.16 -16.55 -2.28
CA VAL A 548 14.02 -16.43 -1.35
C VAL A 548 14.07 -15.07 -0.66
N ALA A 549 15.25 -14.57 -0.29
CA ALA A 549 15.50 -13.20 0.19
C ALA A 549 15.51 -12.12 -0.93
N THR A 550 15.86 -12.46 -2.17
CA THR A 550 15.93 -11.62 -3.37
C THR A 550 14.66 -11.79 -4.17
N ALA A 551 13.87 -12.86 -4.18
CA ALA A 551 12.49 -12.78 -4.72
C ALA A 551 11.59 -11.94 -3.79
N LEU A 552 11.95 -11.83 -2.50
CA LEU A 552 11.44 -10.80 -1.59
C LEU A 552 12.07 -9.39 -1.83
N GLY A 553 13.03 -9.27 -2.77
CA GLY A 553 13.81 -8.05 -3.08
C GLY A 553 14.04 -7.71 -4.57
N GLU A 554 13.61 -8.52 -5.54
CA GLU A 554 13.95 -8.49 -6.97
C GLU A 554 12.90 -7.69 -7.74
N ASN A 555 11.69 -7.61 -7.20
CA ASN A 555 10.69 -6.63 -7.64
C ASN A 555 11.22 -5.20 -7.51
N THR A 556 12.19 -4.98 -6.63
CA THR A 556 12.84 -3.69 -6.50
C THR A 556 14.10 -3.47 -7.30
N ALA A 557 14.81 -4.51 -7.71
CA ALA A 557 15.84 -4.37 -8.74
C ALA A 557 15.21 -3.97 -10.08
N ARG A 558 14.00 -4.47 -10.40
CA ARG A 558 13.23 -3.99 -11.57
C ARG A 558 12.77 -2.54 -11.43
N GLY A 559 12.45 -2.09 -10.21
CA GLY A 559 12.09 -0.70 -9.91
C GLY A 559 13.26 0.26 -10.05
N GLU A 560 14.43 -0.10 -9.51
CA GLU A 560 15.68 0.64 -9.63
C GLU A 560 16.20 0.65 -11.08
N ALA A 561 16.19 -0.48 -11.80
CA ALA A 561 16.59 -0.53 -13.20
C ALA A 561 15.68 0.28 -14.14
N LEU A 562 14.38 0.41 -13.80
CA LEU A 562 13.46 1.28 -14.53
C LEU A 562 13.75 2.77 -14.23
N LEU A 563 14.09 3.10 -12.98
CA LEU A 563 14.50 4.44 -12.56
C LEU A 563 15.83 4.85 -13.20
N ASP A 564 16.82 3.97 -13.21
CA ASP A 564 18.11 4.22 -13.86
C ASP A 564 17.94 4.41 -15.36
N ARG A 565 17.07 3.62 -16.01
CA ARG A 565 16.71 3.86 -17.42
C ARG A 565 16.00 5.19 -17.63
N LEU A 566 15.11 5.59 -16.73
CA LEU A 566 14.42 6.87 -16.81
C LEU A 566 15.36 8.06 -16.57
N MET A 567 16.33 7.92 -15.64
CA MET A 567 17.37 8.93 -15.41
C MET A 567 18.32 9.00 -16.59
N LEU A 568 18.76 7.86 -17.15
CA LEU A 568 19.56 7.83 -18.38
C LEU A 568 18.83 8.45 -19.58
N LEU A 569 17.50 8.23 -19.69
CA LEU A 569 16.70 8.86 -20.75
C LEU A 569 16.50 10.37 -20.52
N ALA A 570 16.39 10.82 -19.27
CA ALA A 570 16.30 12.24 -18.92
C ALA A 570 17.64 12.96 -19.15
N GLU A 571 18.76 12.33 -18.77
CA GLU A 571 20.11 12.83 -19.04
C GLU A 571 20.43 12.84 -20.53
N GLN A 572 19.94 11.86 -21.30
CA GLN A 572 20.04 11.87 -22.77
C GLN A 572 19.18 12.97 -23.40
N GLN A 573 18.00 13.28 -22.85
CA GLN A 573 17.21 14.43 -23.31
C GLN A 573 17.89 15.77 -22.98
N GLU A 574 18.52 15.92 -21.81
CA GLU A 574 19.31 17.11 -21.49
C GLU A 574 20.57 17.23 -22.37
N GLN A 575 21.25 16.12 -22.67
CA GLN A 575 22.41 16.12 -23.58
C GLN A 575 22.03 16.35 -25.05
N ASP A 576 20.86 15.86 -25.49
CA ASP A 576 20.35 16.13 -26.84
C ASP A 576 19.88 17.59 -26.99
N GLU A 577 19.29 18.19 -25.93
CA GLU A 577 18.97 19.62 -25.90
C GLU A 577 20.22 20.50 -25.86
N ASP A 578 21.26 20.13 -25.09
CA ASP A 578 22.54 20.86 -25.06
C ASP A 578 23.37 20.66 -26.34
N SER A 579 23.33 19.48 -26.96
CA SER A 579 24.00 19.24 -28.24
C SER A 579 23.31 19.95 -29.41
N MET A 580 21.97 20.04 -29.39
CA MET A 580 21.25 20.92 -30.30
C MET A 580 21.64 22.38 -30.04
N ALA A 581 21.60 22.87 -28.80
CA ALA A 581 21.98 24.25 -28.48
C ALA A 581 23.42 24.61 -28.90
N THR A 582 24.34 23.64 -28.85
CA THR A 582 25.74 23.80 -29.27
C THR A 582 25.91 23.73 -30.80
N SER A 583 25.13 22.87 -31.47
CA SER A 583 25.04 22.81 -32.95
C SER A 583 24.46 24.11 -33.54
N TRP A 584 23.45 24.69 -32.89
CA TRP A 584 22.88 25.99 -33.27
C TRP A 584 23.86 27.17 -33.11
N LYS A 585 24.79 27.11 -32.14
CA LYS A 585 25.84 28.13 -31.97
C LYS A 585 26.98 28.01 -32.98
N ASN A 586 27.35 26.80 -33.40
CA ASN A 586 28.41 26.58 -34.38
C ASN A 586 27.97 26.81 -35.84
N ALA A 587 26.66 26.85 -36.12
CA ALA A 587 26.13 27.19 -37.45
C ALA A 587 26.05 28.70 -37.73
N TYR A 588 26.30 29.55 -36.73
CA TYR A 588 26.28 31.02 -36.83
C TYR A 588 27.59 31.69 -36.37
N SER A 589 28.67 30.90 -36.30
CA SER A 589 30.06 31.37 -36.24
C SER A 589 30.71 31.21 -37.60
#